data_AF-A0A937MPP8-F1
#
_entry.id   AF-A0A937MPP8-F1
#
_cell.length_a   1.000
_cell.length_b   1.000
_cell.length_c   1.000
_cell.angle_alpha   90.00
_cell.angle_beta   90.00
_cell.angle_gamma   90.00
#
_symmetry.space_group_name_H-M   'P 1'
#
loop_
_entity.id
_entity.type
_entity.pdbx_description
1 polymer ?
#
loop_
_entity_poly.entity_id
_entity_poly.type
_entity_poly.pdbx_seq_one_letter_code
_entity_poly.pdbx_strand_id
1 'polypeptide(L)'
;MDFFLFVEGPLLWIAFLVFIIGSIIRVSMFVFVSTKKDKIIYQHFSWKYLFSTIIRWLLPLNKDIPKNPIFTILAYIFHICLIVVPIWYAGHITLWEESRFEWSWTAMPDELADWMTLIFLGIAIFFLLRRIFSADIRLISTFSDYFLIIITALPFLTGYFLTNGTLDSITFFSDNIQLIHMLSGELMLILIPFTKLSHYILFFFSRGASGIEFGRRGYSI
;
A
#
# COMPACT_ATOMS: atom_id res chain seq x y z
N MET A 1 -0.68 2.82 32.47
CA MET A 1 -0.70 3.47 31.15
C MET A 1 -2.07 3.22 30.57
N ASP A 2 -2.76 4.27 30.16
CA ASP A 2 -4.05 4.14 29.47
C ASP A 2 -3.85 3.39 28.14
N PHE A 3 -4.84 2.60 27.73
CA PHE A 3 -4.76 1.82 26.49
C PHE A 3 -4.58 2.71 25.27
N PHE A 4 -5.24 3.88 25.25
CA PHE A 4 -5.07 4.87 24.20
C PHE A 4 -3.60 5.32 24.05
N LEU A 5 -2.98 5.72 25.17
CA LEU A 5 -1.56 6.13 25.19
C LEU A 5 -0.59 5.01 24.82
N PHE A 6 -0.96 3.75 25.11
CA PHE A 6 -0.17 2.60 24.66
C PHE A 6 -0.20 2.44 23.14
N VAL A 7 -1.38 2.61 22.53
CA VAL A 7 -1.56 2.52 21.07
C VAL A 7 -0.80 3.65 20.39
N GLU A 8 -1.11 4.89 20.76
CA GLU A 8 -0.52 6.11 20.18
C GLU A 8 1.01 6.15 20.27
N GLY A 9 1.60 5.66 21.36
CA GLY A 9 3.05 5.69 21.58
C GLY A 9 3.73 4.33 21.33
N PRO A 10 3.87 3.48 22.36
CA PRO A 10 4.62 2.23 22.27
C PRO A 10 4.22 1.30 21.11
N LEU A 11 2.93 1.09 20.85
CA LEU A 11 2.47 0.18 19.80
C LEU A 11 2.78 0.73 18.41
N LEU A 12 2.59 2.04 18.19
CA LEU A 12 3.01 2.72 16.97
C LEU A 12 4.50 2.50 16.67
N TRP A 13 5.38 2.64 17.67
CA TRP A 13 6.82 2.35 17.50
C TRP A 13 7.08 0.90 17.14
N ILE A 14 6.39 -0.05 17.79
CA ILE A 14 6.50 -1.47 17.46
C ILE A 14 6.05 -1.68 16.00
N ALA A 15 4.93 -1.10 15.58
CA ALA A 15 4.42 -1.22 14.22
C ALA A 15 5.42 -0.70 13.19
N PHE A 16 6.02 0.47 13.41
CA PHE A 16 7.06 1.02 12.53
C PHE A 16 8.31 0.14 12.49
N LEU A 17 8.82 -0.32 13.63
CA LEU A 17 10.01 -1.17 13.67
C LEU A 17 9.76 -2.49 12.95
N VAL A 18 8.60 -3.13 13.18
CA VAL A 18 8.20 -4.36 12.48
C VAL A 18 8.09 -4.12 10.98
N PHE A 19 7.43 -3.03 10.56
CA PHE A 19 7.31 -2.65 9.17
C PHE A 19 8.68 -2.47 8.50
N ILE A 20 9.57 -1.67 9.10
CA ILE A 20 10.89 -1.33 8.54
C ILE A 20 11.80 -2.57 8.52
N ILE A 21 12.01 -3.21 9.68
CA ILE A 21 12.91 -4.36 9.81
C ILE A 21 12.38 -5.53 8.98
N GLY A 22 11.07 -5.81 9.06
CA GLY A 22 10.43 -6.86 8.28
C GLY A 22 10.60 -6.64 6.79
N SER A 23 10.47 -5.40 6.31
CA SER A 23 10.64 -5.06 4.90
C SER A 23 12.08 -5.20 4.43
N ILE A 24 13.06 -4.78 5.25
CA ILE A 24 14.50 -4.99 4.99
C ILE A 24 14.81 -6.49 4.88
N ILE A 25 14.26 -7.30 5.79
CA ILE A 25 14.43 -8.75 5.78
C ILE A 25 13.82 -9.34 4.50
N ARG A 26 12.63 -8.91 4.08
CA ARG A 26 11.98 -9.40 2.85
C ARG A 26 12.79 -9.09 1.61
N VAL A 27 13.31 -7.87 1.50
CA VAL A 27 14.23 -7.49 0.41
C VAL A 27 15.49 -8.33 0.44
N SER A 28 16.11 -8.48 1.62
CA SER A 28 17.34 -9.27 1.79
C SER A 28 17.14 -10.73 1.38
N MET A 29 16.03 -11.35 1.80
CA MET A 29 15.67 -12.71 1.39
C MET A 29 15.46 -12.80 -0.12
N PHE A 30 14.74 -11.85 -0.72
CA PHE A 30 14.53 -11.81 -2.17
C PHE A 30 15.86 -11.76 -2.93
N VAL A 31 16.74 -10.82 -2.56
CA VAL A 31 18.06 -10.65 -3.20
C VAL A 31 18.93 -11.89 -2.98
N PHE A 32 18.95 -12.46 -1.78
CA PHE A 32 19.73 -13.67 -1.49
C PHE A 32 19.27 -14.88 -2.31
N VAL A 33 17.96 -15.09 -2.45
CA VAL A 33 17.42 -16.18 -3.27
C VAL A 33 17.70 -15.93 -4.75
N SER A 34 17.46 -14.71 -5.21
CA SER A 34 17.66 -14.31 -6.61
C SER A 34 19.12 -14.45 -7.02
N THR A 35 20.08 -14.00 -6.21
CA THR A 35 21.53 -14.15 -6.51
C THR A 35 21.97 -15.62 -6.62
N LYS A 36 21.32 -16.53 -5.90
CA LYS A 36 21.61 -17.97 -5.95
C LYS A 36 20.95 -18.68 -7.13
N LYS A 37 19.70 -18.33 -7.45
CA LYS A 37 18.86 -19.06 -8.41
C LYS A 37 18.86 -18.42 -9.81
N ASP A 38 18.98 -17.11 -9.91
CA ASP A 38 18.83 -16.34 -11.14
C ASP A 38 20.14 -15.64 -11.55
N LYS A 39 21.26 -16.39 -11.52
CA LYS A 39 22.61 -15.85 -11.81
C LYS A 39 22.69 -15.09 -13.14
N ILE A 40 21.91 -15.51 -14.13
CA ILE A 40 21.87 -14.91 -15.48
C ILE A 40 21.49 -13.42 -15.41
N ILE A 41 20.57 -13.04 -14.51
CA ILE A 41 20.13 -11.65 -14.34
C ILE A 41 21.31 -10.77 -13.87
N TYR A 42 22.13 -11.29 -12.96
CA TYR A 42 23.28 -10.57 -12.41
C TYR A 42 24.45 -10.53 -13.39
N GLN A 43 24.63 -11.56 -14.22
CA GLN A 43 25.66 -11.60 -15.26
C GLN A 43 25.37 -10.62 -16.41
N HIS A 44 24.10 -10.41 -16.74
CA HIS A 44 23.66 -9.52 -17.81
C HIS A 44 22.92 -8.28 -17.28
N PHE A 45 23.32 -7.82 -16.09
CA PHE A 45 22.68 -6.70 -15.43
C PHE A 45 22.77 -5.42 -16.28
N SER A 46 21.66 -4.69 -16.37
CA SER A 46 21.56 -3.44 -17.13
C SER A 46 20.67 -2.44 -16.42
N TRP A 47 21.28 -1.33 -15.98
CA TRP A 47 20.57 -0.20 -15.38
C TRP A 47 19.51 0.39 -16.31
N LYS A 48 19.82 0.44 -17.62
CA LYS A 48 18.87 0.93 -18.64
C LYS A 48 17.57 0.14 -18.62
N TYR A 49 17.66 -1.19 -18.59
CA TYR A 49 16.49 -2.06 -18.60
C TYR A 49 15.75 -2.06 -17.26
N LEU A 50 16.49 -2.03 -16.15
CA LEU A 50 15.91 -1.92 -14.81
C LEU A 50 15.05 -0.66 -14.68
N PHE A 51 15.61 0.52 -14.96
CA PHE A 51 14.88 1.79 -14.81
C PHE A 51 13.79 1.96 -15.87
N SER A 52 14.04 1.59 -17.12
CA SER A 52 13.02 1.66 -18.18
C SER A 52 11.77 0.86 -17.82
N THR A 53 11.93 -0.35 -17.28
CA THR A 53 10.79 -1.15 -16.84
C THR A 53 10.09 -0.52 -15.64
N ILE A 54 10.82 -0.13 -14.60
CA ILE A 54 10.21 0.48 -13.41
C ILE A 54 9.39 1.73 -13.79
N ILE A 55 9.95 2.64 -14.59
CA ILE A 55 9.27 3.86 -15.03
C ILE A 55 8.00 3.52 -15.84
N ARG A 56 8.06 2.55 -16.76
CA ARG A 56 6.90 2.12 -17.56
C ARG A 56 5.80 1.42 -16.76
N TRP A 57 6.13 0.90 -15.58
CA TRP A 57 5.15 0.32 -14.68
C TRP A 57 4.64 1.33 -13.65
N LEU A 58 5.40 2.38 -13.33
CA LEU A 58 4.93 3.49 -12.49
C LEU A 58 4.05 4.45 -13.27
N LEU A 59 4.46 4.81 -14.49
CA LEU A 59 3.62 5.52 -15.44
C LEU A 59 2.71 4.48 -16.08
N PRO A 60 1.38 4.71 -16.23
CA PRO A 60 0.46 3.76 -16.85
C PRO A 60 0.76 3.61 -18.36
N LEU A 61 1.88 2.97 -18.68
CA LEU A 61 2.44 2.74 -20.01
C LEU A 61 2.78 1.26 -20.23
N ASN A 62 2.37 0.40 -19.30
CA ASN A 62 2.65 -1.03 -19.34
C ASN A 62 1.67 -1.76 -20.28
N LYS A 63 2.07 -2.97 -20.69
CA LYS A 63 1.32 -3.82 -21.62
C LYS A 63 0.00 -4.38 -21.05
N ASP A 64 -0.28 -4.20 -19.76
CA ASP A 64 -1.51 -4.72 -19.14
C ASP A 64 -2.69 -3.76 -19.29
N ILE A 65 -2.43 -2.47 -19.55
CA ILE A 65 -3.47 -1.48 -19.84
C ILE A 65 -4.32 -1.90 -21.04
N PRO A 66 -3.77 -2.20 -22.24
CA PRO A 66 -4.61 -2.60 -23.37
C PRO A 66 -5.32 -3.95 -23.14
N LYS A 67 -4.80 -4.81 -22.25
CA LYS A 67 -5.41 -6.13 -21.96
C LYS A 67 -6.58 -6.03 -21.01
N ASN A 68 -6.51 -5.14 -20.02
CA ASN A 68 -7.57 -4.94 -19.04
C ASN A 68 -7.59 -3.47 -18.59
N PRO A 69 -8.09 -2.55 -19.44
CA PRO A 69 -7.91 -1.12 -19.23
C PRO A 69 -8.63 -0.62 -17.99
N ILE A 70 -9.85 -1.08 -17.76
CA ILE A 70 -10.67 -0.67 -16.62
C ILE A 70 -9.99 -1.09 -15.31
N PHE A 71 -9.66 -2.37 -15.17
CA PHE A 71 -9.02 -2.87 -13.94
C PHE A 71 -7.68 -2.19 -13.67
N THR A 72 -6.86 -2.02 -14.72
CA THR A 72 -5.53 -1.42 -14.57
C THR A 72 -5.63 0.05 -14.16
N ILE A 73 -6.52 0.84 -14.78
CA ILE A 73 -6.73 2.24 -14.39
C ILE A 73 -7.22 2.35 -12.93
N LEU A 74 -8.19 1.52 -12.54
CA LEU A 74 -8.67 1.49 -11.15
C LEU A 74 -7.55 1.09 -10.18
N ALA A 75 -6.67 0.16 -10.56
CA ALA A 75 -5.51 -0.18 -9.74
C ALA A 75 -4.55 1.00 -9.56
N TYR A 76 -4.29 1.79 -10.60
CA TYR A 76 -3.48 3.01 -10.46
C TYR A 76 -4.13 4.02 -9.52
N ILE A 77 -5.41 4.33 -9.72
CA ILE A 77 -6.15 5.27 -8.86
C ILE A 77 -6.13 4.80 -7.41
N PHE A 78 -6.38 3.51 -7.17
CA PHE A 78 -6.32 2.89 -5.84
C PHE A 78 -4.96 3.14 -5.15
N HIS A 79 -3.85 2.87 -5.84
CA HIS A 79 -2.52 3.05 -5.24
C HIS A 79 -2.13 4.51 -5.08
N ILE A 80 -2.56 5.39 -6.00
CA ILE A 80 -2.36 6.84 -5.87
C ILE A 80 -3.06 7.32 -4.59
N CYS A 81 -4.34 7.00 -4.39
CA CYS A 81 -5.05 7.37 -3.16
C CYS A 81 -4.41 6.74 -1.91
N LEU A 82 -4.02 5.47 -1.99
CA LEU A 82 -3.38 4.72 -0.91
C LEU A 82 -2.11 5.42 -0.37
N ILE A 83 -1.35 6.06 -1.25
CA ILE A 83 -0.07 6.71 -0.90
C ILE A 83 -0.29 8.19 -0.60
N VAL A 84 -1.05 8.89 -1.43
CA VAL A 84 -1.16 10.34 -1.38
C VAL A 84 -1.97 10.81 -0.17
N VAL A 85 -3.07 10.15 0.18
CA VAL A 85 -3.91 10.57 1.32
C VAL A 85 -3.15 10.50 2.64
N PRO A 86 -2.52 9.37 3.06
CA PRO A 86 -1.85 9.31 4.36
C PRO A 86 -0.65 10.26 4.48
N ILE A 87 0.00 10.61 3.37
CA ILE A 87 1.17 11.50 3.37
C ILE A 87 0.75 12.97 3.35
N TRP A 88 -0.25 13.36 2.57
CA TRP A 88 -0.58 14.79 2.39
C TRP A 88 -1.78 15.27 3.21
N TYR A 89 -2.45 14.39 3.96
CA TYR A 89 -3.54 14.80 4.83
C TYR A 89 -3.02 15.61 6.04
N ALA A 90 -3.65 16.75 6.32
CA ALA A 90 -3.23 17.68 7.36
C ALA A 90 -3.09 17.02 8.73
N GLY A 91 -4.05 16.17 9.11
CA GLY A 91 -4.01 15.47 10.40
C GLY A 91 -2.78 14.58 10.58
N HIS A 92 -2.29 13.94 9.52
CA HIS A 92 -1.04 13.16 9.60
C HIS A 92 0.19 14.06 9.63
N ILE A 93 0.19 15.17 8.88
CA ILE A 93 1.29 16.14 8.84
C ILE A 93 1.50 16.75 10.23
N THR A 94 0.43 17.12 10.92
CA THR A 94 0.52 17.65 12.30
C THR A 94 1.18 16.65 13.25
N LEU A 95 0.90 15.35 13.11
CA LEU A 95 1.59 14.33 13.91
C LEU A 95 3.10 14.27 13.62
N TRP A 96 3.54 14.55 12.40
CA TRP A 96 4.97 14.66 12.06
C TRP A 96 5.60 15.95 12.59
N GLU A 97 4.86 17.06 12.56
CA GLU A 97 5.30 18.35 13.07
C GLU A 97 5.48 18.32 14.59
N GLU A 98 4.56 17.68 15.31
CA GLU A 98 4.60 17.51 16.76
C GLU A 98 5.55 16.38 17.21
N SER A 99 6.02 15.56 16.27
CA SER A 99 7.00 14.50 16.56
C SER A 99 8.40 15.05 16.80
N ARG A 100 9.33 14.17 17.22
CA ARG A 100 10.76 14.49 17.33
C ARG A 100 11.43 14.92 16.03
N PHE A 101 10.79 14.69 14.89
CA PHE A 101 11.31 15.06 13.59
C PHE A 101 11.02 16.53 13.24
N GLU A 102 9.97 17.12 13.81
CA GLU A 102 9.55 18.50 13.55
C GLU A 102 9.39 18.78 12.03
N TRP A 103 8.91 17.77 11.29
CA TRP A 103 8.74 17.85 9.84
C TRP A 103 7.35 18.31 9.49
N SER A 104 7.25 19.28 8.60
CA SER A 104 5.97 19.71 8.02
C SER A 104 6.12 20.01 6.53
N TRP A 105 5.01 19.85 5.80
CA TRP A 105 4.91 20.18 4.38
C TRP A 105 3.50 20.65 4.05
N THR A 106 3.29 21.14 2.83
CA THR A 106 1.99 21.64 2.39
C THR A 106 0.96 20.51 2.35
N ALA A 107 -0.08 20.63 3.17
CA ALA A 107 -1.22 19.73 3.16
C ALA A 107 -2.05 19.88 1.86
N MET A 108 -2.72 18.80 1.46
CA MET A 108 -3.75 18.88 0.42
C MET A 108 -5.05 19.50 0.98
N PRO A 109 -5.94 20.02 0.14
CA PRO A 109 -7.28 20.45 0.58
C PRO A 109 -8.11 19.29 1.15
N ASP A 110 -8.86 19.53 2.21
CA ASP A 110 -9.68 18.50 2.90
C ASP A 110 -10.69 17.84 1.95
N GLU A 111 -11.37 18.64 1.12
CA GLU A 111 -12.33 18.13 0.12
C GLU A 111 -11.66 17.17 -0.87
N LEU A 112 -10.41 17.42 -1.24
CA LEU A 112 -9.66 16.52 -2.11
C LEU A 112 -9.34 15.20 -1.38
N ALA A 113 -8.95 15.28 -0.11
CA ALA A 113 -8.69 14.09 0.71
C ALA A 113 -9.95 13.22 0.87
N ASP A 114 -11.10 13.84 1.10
CA ASP A 114 -12.40 13.15 1.22
C ASP A 114 -12.75 12.43 -0.09
N TRP A 115 -12.70 13.11 -1.24
CA TRP A 115 -12.99 12.48 -2.54
C TRP A 115 -12.01 11.36 -2.86
N MET A 116 -10.71 11.55 -2.62
CA MET A 116 -9.71 10.50 -2.82
C MET A 116 -9.97 9.28 -1.95
N THR A 117 -10.39 9.50 -0.70
CA THR A 117 -10.74 8.44 0.25
C THR A 117 -12.00 7.68 -0.18
N LEU A 118 -13.06 8.38 -0.59
CA LEU A 118 -14.30 7.77 -1.08
C LEU A 118 -14.06 6.97 -2.38
N ILE A 119 -13.28 7.52 -3.32
CA ILE A 119 -12.88 6.81 -4.54
C ILE A 119 -12.09 5.54 -4.18
N PHE A 120 -11.13 5.66 -3.27
CA PHE A 120 -10.34 4.52 -2.79
C PHE A 120 -11.22 3.40 -2.20
N LEU A 121 -12.16 3.76 -1.31
CA LEU A 121 -13.10 2.81 -0.71
C LEU A 121 -14.02 2.17 -1.76
N GLY A 122 -14.52 2.95 -2.73
CA GLY A 122 -15.30 2.43 -3.84
C GLY A 122 -14.54 1.40 -4.67
N ILE A 123 -13.25 1.67 -4.95
CA ILE A 123 -12.39 0.72 -5.68
C ILE A 123 -12.06 -0.51 -4.82
N ALA A 124 -11.84 -0.34 -3.52
CA ALA A 124 -11.63 -1.46 -2.59
C ALA A 124 -12.82 -2.42 -2.59
N ILE A 125 -14.04 -1.87 -2.52
CA ILE A 125 -15.29 -2.64 -2.62
C ILE A 125 -15.36 -3.33 -3.98
N PHE A 126 -15.09 -2.63 -5.08
CA PHE A 126 -15.06 -3.24 -6.41
C PHE A 126 -14.07 -4.41 -6.49
N PHE A 127 -12.86 -4.28 -5.95
CA PHE A 127 -11.87 -5.38 -5.94
C PHE A 127 -12.35 -6.56 -5.10
N LEU A 128 -12.99 -6.31 -3.96
CA LEU A 128 -13.58 -7.35 -3.13
C LEU A 128 -14.71 -8.07 -3.87
N LEU A 129 -15.67 -7.33 -4.42
CA LEU A 129 -16.80 -7.88 -5.16
C LEU A 129 -16.34 -8.62 -6.42
N ARG A 130 -15.37 -8.08 -7.17
CA ARG A 130 -14.77 -8.75 -8.33
C ARG A 130 -14.18 -10.10 -7.94
N ARG A 131 -13.51 -10.18 -6.78
CA ARG A 131 -12.95 -11.42 -6.26
C ARG A 131 -14.02 -12.41 -5.82
N ILE A 132 -15.10 -11.91 -5.21
CA ILE A 132 -16.25 -12.72 -4.81
C ILE A 132 -16.96 -13.25 -6.06
N PHE A 133 -17.31 -12.43 -7.05
CA PHE A 133 -18.24 -12.84 -8.12
C PHE A 133 -17.59 -13.43 -9.37
N SER A 134 -16.34 -13.07 -9.70
CA SER A 134 -15.67 -13.63 -10.88
C SER A 134 -15.14 -15.03 -10.60
N ALA A 135 -15.66 -16.03 -11.33
CA ALA A 135 -15.23 -17.42 -11.19
C ALA A 135 -13.72 -17.59 -11.38
N ASP A 136 -13.16 -17.01 -12.45
CA ASP A 136 -11.73 -17.11 -12.79
C ASP A 136 -10.83 -16.59 -11.66
N ILE A 137 -11.24 -15.49 -11.02
CA ILE A 137 -10.46 -14.87 -9.94
C ILE A 137 -10.64 -15.65 -8.66
N ARG A 138 -11.86 -16.12 -8.37
CA ARG A 138 -12.16 -16.91 -7.18
C ARG A 138 -11.34 -18.21 -7.14
N LEU A 139 -11.13 -18.85 -8.30
CA LEU A 139 -10.33 -20.07 -8.44
C LEU A 139 -8.87 -19.90 -7.98
N ILE A 140 -8.29 -18.71 -8.14
CA ILE A 140 -6.90 -18.41 -7.77
C ILE A 140 -6.78 -17.56 -6.49
N SER A 141 -7.90 -17.27 -5.82
CA SER A 141 -7.93 -16.43 -4.62
C SER A 141 -7.88 -17.27 -3.35
N THR A 142 -7.07 -16.85 -2.39
CA THR A 142 -7.05 -17.43 -1.05
C THR A 142 -7.77 -16.53 -0.06
N PHE A 143 -8.09 -17.04 1.14
CA PHE A 143 -8.72 -16.24 2.22
C PHE A 143 -7.94 -14.94 2.51
N SER A 144 -6.60 -15.02 2.49
CA SER A 144 -5.72 -13.87 2.68
C SER A 144 -5.98 -12.75 1.67
N ASP A 145 -6.37 -13.05 0.43
CA ASP A 145 -6.63 -12.02 -0.58
C ASP A 145 -7.86 -11.17 -0.29
N TYR A 146 -8.88 -11.74 0.35
CA TYR A 146 -10.07 -10.99 0.78
C TYR A 146 -9.75 -10.18 2.03
N PHE A 147 -9.07 -10.82 3.00
CA PHE A 147 -8.70 -10.21 4.26
C PHE A 147 -7.80 -8.98 4.07
N LEU A 148 -6.80 -9.05 3.20
CA LEU A 148 -5.88 -7.93 2.96
C LEU A 148 -6.55 -6.72 2.30
N ILE A 149 -7.58 -6.91 1.47
CA ILE A 149 -8.35 -5.79 0.92
C ILE A 149 -9.06 -5.04 2.06
N ILE A 150 -9.68 -5.77 2.99
CA ILE A 150 -10.36 -5.19 4.14
C ILE A 150 -9.36 -4.45 5.03
N ILE A 151 -8.24 -5.08 5.40
CA ILE A 151 -7.19 -4.44 6.22
C ILE A 151 -6.66 -3.16 5.57
N THR A 152 -6.49 -3.14 4.25
CA THR A 152 -6.02 -1.94 3.54
C THR A 152 -7.10 -0.85 3.51
N ALA A 153 -8.38 -1.23 3.49
CA ALA A 153 -9.49 -0.29 3.45
C ALA A 153 -9.86 0.30 4.82
N LEU A 154 -9.61 -0.42 5.92
CA LEU A 154 -10.03 -0.02 7.26
C LEU A 154 -9.45 1.33 7.73
N PRO A 155 -8.15 1.65 7.57
CA PRO A 155 -7.62 2.95 7.96
C PRO A 155 -8.29 4.12 7.24
N PHE A 156 -8.61 3.92 5.96
CA PHE A 156 -9.30 4.93 5.15
C PHE A 156 -10.75 5.11 5.59
N LEU A 157 -11.46 4.02 5.85
CA LEU A 157 -12.85 4.07 6.30
C LEU A 157 -12.96 4.73 7.68
N THR A 158 -12.11 4.32 8.61
CA THR A 158 -12.11 4.84 9.99
C THR A 158 -11.61 6.27 10.05
N GLY A 159 -10.60 6.62 9.24
CA GLY A 159 -10.11 7.99 9.10
C GLY A 159 -11.17 8.93 8.54
N TYR A 160 -11.89 8.52 7.49
CA TYR A 160 -12.99 9.29 6.93
C TYR A 160 -14.09 9.58 7.96
N PHE A 161 -14.47 8.58 8.76
CA PHE A 161 -15.47 8.77 9.82
C PHE A 161 -14.97 9.67 10.95
N LEU A 162 -13.69 9.55 11.32
CA LEU A 162 -13.07 10.42 12.32
C LEU A 162 -13.10 11.90 11.90
N THR A 163 -12.88 12.20 10.62
CA THR A 163 -12.76 13.59 10.14
C THR A 163 -14.10 14.24 9.82
N ASN A 164 -15.07 13.46 9.35
CA ASN A 164 -16.37 13.97 8.93
C ASN A 164 -17.44 13.91 10.04
N GLY A 165 -17.18 13.22 11.15
CA GLY A 165 -18.10 13.14 12.30
C GLY A 165 -19.41 12.37 12.02
N THR A 166 -19.49 11.64 10.90
CA THR A 166 -20.72 10.92 10.47
C THR A 166 -21.25 9.94 11.53
N LEU A 167 -20.37 9.42 12.38
CA LEU A 167 -20.71 8.44 13.43
C LEU A 167 -20.78 9.05 14.85
N ASP A 168 -20.66 10.37 15.00
CA ASP A 168 -20.60 11.04 16.30
C ASP A 168 -21.89 10.92 17.11
N SER A 169 -23.01 10.67 16.43
CA SER A 169 -24.29 10.38 17.09
C SER A 169 -24.32 9.03 17.84
N ILE A 170 -23.36 8.15 17.57
CA ILE A 170 -23.25 6.83 18.19
C ILE A 170 -22.10 6.88 19.21
N THR A 171 -22.45 6.85 20.50
CA THR A 171 -21.50 7.00 21.62
C THR A 171 -20.27 6.09 21.53
N PHE A 172 -20.44 4.85 21.08
CA PHE A 172 -19.31 3.95 20.90
C PHE A 172 -18.28 4.48 19.90
N PHE A 173 -18.73 5.02 18.76
CA PHE A 173 -17.83 5.51 17.73
C PHE A 173 -17.25 6.88 18.08
N SER A 174 -18.04 7.79 18.66
CA SER A 174 -17.52 9.09 19.12
C SER A 174 -16.32 8.93 20.06
N ASP A 175 -16.39 7.94 20.96
CA ASP A 175 -15.38 7.77 22.01
C ASP A 175 -14.17 6.94 21.54
N ASN A 176 -14.31 6.16 20.45
CA ASN A 176 -13.31 5.16 20.07
C ASN A 176 -12.81 5.24 18.61
N ILE A 177 -13.40 6.06 17.74
CA ILE A 177 -13.06 6.04 16.30
C ILE A 177 -11.59 6.38 16.04
N GLN A 178 -11.01 7.31 16.81
CA GLN A 178 -9.57 7.63 16.75
C GLN A 178 -8.70 6.42 17.10
N LEU A 179 -9.05 5.71 18.19
CA LEU A 179 -8.35 4.51 18.62
C LEU A 179 -8.45 3.39 17.57
N ILE A 180 -9.64 3.19 16.99
CA ILE A 180 -9.88 2.20 15.94
C ILE A 180 -9.06 2.55 14.68
N HIS A 181 -8.99 3.84 14.33
CA HIS A 181 -8.18 4.31 13.21
C HIS A 181 -6.69 3.97 13.41
N MET A 182 -6.11 4.33 14.56
CA MET A 182 -4.72 4.01 14.90
C MET A 182 -4.45 2.51 14.85
N LEU A 183 -5.28 1.71 15.53
CA LEU A 183 -5.14 0.25 15.54
C LEU A 183 -5.22 -0.35 14.13
N SER A 184 -6.11 0.16 13.28
CA SER A 184 -6.23 -0.33 11.90
C SER A 184 -4.99 0.00 11.06
N GLY A 185 -4.42 1.20 11.23
CA GLY A 185 -3.20 1.62 10.55
C GLY A 185 -1.99 0.83 11.01
N GLU A 186 -1.81 0.68 12.32
CA GLU A 186 -0.73 -0.10 12.93
C GLU A 186 -0.81 -1.58 12.53
N LEU A 187 -2.01 -2.17 12.53
CA LEU A 187 -2.22 -3.54 12.05
C LEU A 187 -1.82 -3.68 10.59
N MET A 188 -2.18 -2.71 9.73
CA MET A 188 -1.76 -2.71 8.33
C MET A 188 -0.22 -2.68 8.25
N LEU A 189 0.46 -1.77 8.94
CA LEU A 189 1.92 -1.65 8.97
C LEU A 189 2.61 -2.96 9.39
N ILE A 190 2.13 -3.56 10.47
CA ILE A 190 2.65 -4.84 10.98
C ILE A 190 2.49 -5.97 9.95
N LEU A 191 1.37 -6.02 9.22
CA LEU A 191 1.08 -7.08 8.26
C LEU A 191 1.80 -6.91 6.92
N ILE A 192 2.23 -5.70 6.55
CA ILE A 192 2.88 -5.44 5.26
C ILE A 192 4.04 -6.42 4.96
N PRO A 193 5.07 -6.58 5.82
CA PRO A 193 6.21 -7.42 5.50
C PRO A 193 5.89 -8.92 5.45
N PHE A 194 4.82 -9.38 6.13
CA PHE A 194 4.51 -10.80 6.27
C PHE A 194 3.46 -11.31 5.28
N THR A 195 2.87 -10.43 4.48
CA THR A 195 1.73 -10.77 3.62
C THR A 195 1.99 -10.41 2.16
N LYS A 196 0.96 -10.59 1.30
CA LYS A 196 1.01 -10.18 -0.10
C LYS A 196 1.17 -8.66 -0.25
N LEU A 197 0.94 -7.86 0.79
CA LEU A 197 1.20 -6.41 0.80
C LEU A 197 2.69 -6.07 0.64
N SER A 198 3.61 -7.00 0.93
CA SER A 198 5.06 -6.84 0.68
C SER A 198 5.40 -6.55 -0.80
N HIS A 199 4.45 -6.70 -1.73
CA HIS A 199 4.61 -6.24 -3.10
C HIS A 199 4.94 -4.74 -3.20
N TYR A 200 4.57 -3.91 -2.22
CA TYR A 200 4.86 -2.47 -2.25
C TYR A 200 6.37 -2.19 -2.48
N ILE A 201 7.24 -3.01 -1.88
CA ILE A 201 8.70 -2.91 -2.03
C ILE A 201 9.25 -3.94 -3.03
N LEU A 202 8.72 -5.18 -3.02
CA LEU A 202 9.20 -6.25 -3.90
C LEU A 202 8.84 -6.02 -5.38
N PHE A 203 7.87 -5.15 -5.67
CA PHE A 203 7.52 -4.73 -7.01
C PHE A 203 8.74 -4.21 -7.77
N PHE A 204 9.54 -3.33 -7.17
CA PHE A 204 10.70 -2.73 -7.84
C PHE A 204 11.75 -3.79 -8.23
N PHE A 205 12.02 -4.73 -7.32
CA PHE A 205 12.98 -5.80 -7.56
C PHE A 205 12.48 -6.80 -8.61
N SER A 206 11.23 -7.24 -8.51
CA SER A 206 10.64 -8.19 -9.46
C SER A 206 10.48 -7.60 -10.86
N ARG A 207 10.08 -6.32 -10.99
CA ARG A 207 9.98 -5.63 -12.28
C ARG A 207 11.35 -5.32 -12.86
N GLY A 208 12.31 -4.91 -12.05
CA GLY A 208 13.70 -4.72 -12.48
C GLY A 208 14.31 -6.01 -13.04
N ALA A 209 14.16 -7.13 -12.32
CA ALA A 209 14.60 -8.45 -12.76
C ALA A 209 13.96 -8.87 -14.10
N SER A 210 12.64 -8.70 -14.23
CA SER A 210 11.92 -8.99 -15.47
C SER A 210 12.39 -8.12 -16.64
N GLY A 211 12.63 -6.84 -16.38
CA GLY A 211 13.13 -5.88 -17.36
C GLY A 211 14.50 -6.26 -17.92
N ILE A 212 15.43 -6.62 -17.03
CA ILE A 212 16.76 -7.10 -17.40
C ILE A 212 16.65 -8.35 -18.28
N GLU A 213 15.83 -9.33 -17.89
CA GLU A 213 15.71 -10.58 -18.63
C GLU A 213 15.06 -10.40 -20.01
N PHE A 214 14.02 -9.57 -20.13
CA PHE A 214 13.41 -9.27 -21.43
C PHE A 214 14.32 -8.45 -22.33
N GLY A 215 15.00 -7.44 -21.78
CA GLY A 215 15.97 -6.63 -22.51
C GLY A 215 17.14 -7.45 -23.03
N ARG A 216 17.64 -8.40 -22.23
CA ARG A 216 18.67 -9.35 -22.64
C ARG A 216 18.26 -10.20 -23.84
N ARG A 217 16.99 -10.60 -23.91
CA ARG A 217 16.44 -11.42 -25.01
C ARG A 217 16.02 -10.59 -26.24
N GLY A 218 16.20 -9.27 -26.21
CA GLY A 218 15.83 -8.39 -27.32
C GLY A 218 14.33 -8.13 -27.44
N TYR A 219 13.53 -8.46 -26.41
CA TYR A 219 12.10 -8.12 -26.42
C TYR A 219 11.89 -6.62 -26.22
N SER A 220 10.81 -6.10 -26.80
CA SER A 220 10.35 -4.75 -26.48
C SER A 220 9.93 -4.69 -25.01
N ILE A 221 10.61 -3.83 -24.25
CA ILE A 221 10.27 -3.45 -22.88
C ILE A 221 9.21 -2.35 -22.91
#